data_AF-A0A9D3RMC4-F1
#
_entry.id   AF-A0A9D3RMC4-F1
#
_cell.length_a   1.000
_cell.length_b   1.000
_cell.length_c   1.000
_cell.angle_alpha   90.00
_cell.angle_beta   90.00
_cell.angle_gamma   90.00
#
_symmetry.space_group_name_H-M   'P 1'
#
loop_
_entity.id
_entity.type
_entity.pdbx_description
1 polymer ?
#
loop_
_entity_poly.entity_id
_entity_poly.type
_entity_poly.pdbx_seq_one_letter_code
_entity_poly.pdbx_strand_id
1 'polypeptide(L)'
;MMYQEALVCRLLRGNREFVEALRKLEDAPVCQRQSLKSFLVLPFQRITRLRIILENVLKLTPPDSEPAITLKEAIAAVHQIVTECDSGVQRMKQTEELVRLDKLVDFGSVKSIPLISRGRRLLRDGPLRQVIVEGSTSSGSIVSFKDIYLHLFNDLLLLSLKQAGRFSVLDYSAFPARVGVGQLKAEILGLPTESFLLRLSRNHTGAPTALILAADTSSDREAWIMTLSSQTNGIDTQDL
;
A
#
# COMPACT_ATOMS: atom_id res chain seq x y z
N MET A 1 -15.50 4.72 -0.33
CA MET A 1 -14.59 4.29 -1.42
C MET A 1 -14.11 5.56 -2.11
N MET A 2 -12.94 6.06 -1.73
CA MET A 2 -12.56 7.46 -1.99
C MET A 2 -12.40 7.78 -3.48
N TYR A 3 -11.82 6.89 -4.30
CA TYR A 3 -11.62 7.19 -5.73
C TYR A 3 -12.93 7.33 -6.51
N GLN A 4 -13.83 6.35 -6.37
CA GLN A 4 -15.11 6.35 -7.10
C GLN A 4 -16.03 7.46 -6.60
N GLU A 5 -16.06 7.70 -5.27
CA GLU A 5 -16.79 8.83 -4.70
C GLU A 5 -16.20 10.16 -5.16
N ALA A 6 -14.87 10.30 -5.20
CA ALA A 6 -14.20 11.51 -5.70
C ALA A 6 -14.41 11.70 -7.21
N LEU A 7 -14.48 10.62 -8.00
CA LEU A 7 -14.83 10.67 -9.41
C LEU A 7 -16.25 11.19 -9.61
N VAL A 8 -17.23 10.61 -8.90
CA VAL A 8 -18.63 11.07 -8.96
C VAL A 8 -18.73 12.52 -8.52
N CYS A 9 -18.12 12.91 -7.38
CA CYS A 9 -18.09 14.30 -6.93
C CYS A 9 -17.47 15.25 -7.96
N ARG A 10 -16.41 14.83 -8.65
CA ARG A 10 -15.75 15.63 -9.69
C ARG A 10 -16.65 15.80 -10.92
N LEU A 11 -17.31 14.71 -11.35
CA LEU A 11 -18.27 14.75 -12.45
C LEU A 11 -19.47 15.65 -12.12
N LEU A 12 -20.00 15.56 -10.89
CA LEU A 12 -21.07 16.44 -10.42
C LEU A 12 -20.71 17.92 -10.41
N ARG A 13 -19.43 18.26 -10.19
CA ARG A 13 -18.95 19.66 -10.16
C ARG A 13 -18.54 20.20 -11.53
N GLY A 14 -18.00 19.34 -12.40
CA GLY A 14 -17.31 19.76 -13.61
C GLY A 14 -17.93 19.30 -14.93
N ASN A 15 -18.98 18.46 -14.90
CA ASN A 15 -19.58 17.91 -16.11
C ASN A 15 -21.11 18.12 -16.10
N ARG A 16 -21.58 19.12 -16.86
CA ARG A 16 -23.00 19.47 -16.95
C ARG A 16 -23.84 18.36 -17.58
N GLU A 17 -23.35 17.73 -18.64
CA GLU A 17 -24.06 16.65 -19.33
C GLU A 17 -24.29 15.45 -18.39
N PHE A 18 -23.28 15.11 -17.59
CA PHE A 18 -23.40 14.06 -16.57
C PHE A 18 -24.47 14.42 -15.52
N VAL A 19 -24.47 15.66 -15.02
CA VAL A 19 -25.44 16.11 -14.02
C VAL A 19 -26.87 16.05 -14.57
N GLU A 20 -27.08 16.54 -15.79
CA GLU A 20 -28.40 16.54 -16.45
C GLU A 20 -28.90 15.11 -16.71
N ALA A 21 -28.02 14.24 -17.23
CA ALA A 21 -28.35 12.83 -17.45
C ALA A 21 -28.67 12.10 -16.13
N LEU A 22 -27.86 12.31 -15.09
CA LEU A 22 -28.07 11.71 -13.78
C LEU A 22 -29.42 12.13 -13.18
N ARG A 23 -29.71 13.44 -13.19
CA ARG A 23 -30.98 13.97 -12.69
C ARG A 23 -32.17 13.35 -13.42
N LYS A 24 -32.12 13.29 -14.76
CA LYS A 24 -33.17 12.67 -15.56
C LYS A 24 -33.41 11.20 -15.20
N LEU A 25 -32.36 10.46 -14.87
CA LEU A 25 -32.45 9.07 -14.44
C LEU A 25 -33.03 8.96 -13.02
N GLU A 26 -32.55 9.77 -12.08
CA GLU A 26 -33.02 9.76 -10.68
C GLU A 26 -34.49 10.21 -10.54
N ASP A 27 -34.97 11.08 -11.43
CA ASP A 27 -36.37 11.52 -11.49
C ASP A 27 -37.33 10.43 -12.02
N ALA A 28 -36.81 9.35 -12.61
CA ALA A 28 -37.65 8.27 -13.12
C ALA A 28 -38.42 7.57 -11.98
N PRO A 29 -39.72 7.24 -12.16
CA PRO A 29 -40.54 6.65 -11.10
C PRO A 29 -40.00 5.31 -10.59
N VAL A 30 -39.34 4.53 -11.47
CA VAL A 30 -38.70 3.26 -11.13
C VAL A 30 -37.58 3.43 -10.09
N CYS A 31 -36.94 4.60 -10.04
CA CYS A 31 -35.89 4.90 -9.08
C CYS A 31 -36.44 5.26 -7.70
N GLN A 32 -37.75 5.45 -7.52
CA GLN A 32 -38.38 5.69 -6.21
C GLN A 32 -37.69 6.79 -5.38
N ARG A 33 -37.23 7.87 -6.03
CA ARG A 33 -36.50 8.99 -5.41
C ARG A 33 -35.16 8.62 -4.76
N GLN A 34 -34.59 7.48 -5.14
CA GLN A 34 -33.26 7.06 -4.70
C GLN A 34 -32.19 7.67 -5.59
N SER A 35 -31.06 8.03 -4.98
CA SER A 35 -29.89 8.52 -5.70
C SER A 35 -29.04 7.37 -6.24
N LEU A 36 -28.22 7.62 -7.25
CA LEU A 36 -27.25 6.65 -7.78
C LEU A 36 -26.41 6.04 -6.66
N LYS A 37 -25.96 6.85 -5.68
CA LYS A 37 -25.16 6.35 -4.55
C LYS A 37 -25.89 5.28 -3.74
N SER A 38 -27.19 5.43 -3.54
CA SER A 38 -27.99 4.44 -2.80
C SER A 38 -28.16 3.13 -3.57
N PHE A 39 -28.21 3.17 -4.91
CA PHE A 39 -28.21 1.95 -5.73
C PHE A 39 -26.86 1.22 -5.72
N LEU A 40 -25.74 1.96 -5.73
CA LEU A 40 -24.40 1.38 -5.78
C LEU A 40 -24.05 0.49 -4.57
N VAL A 41 -24.71 0.70 -3.42
CA VAL A 41 -24.48 -0.11 -2.21
C VAL A 41 -25.37 -1.37 -2.15
N LEU A 42 -26.45 -1.42 -2.95
CA LEU A 42 -27.42 -2.52 -2.90
C LEU A 42 -26.83 -3.91 -3.18
N PRO A 43 -25.90 -4.11 -4.14
CA PRO A 43 -25.34 -5.44 -4.40
C PRO A 43 -24.66 -6.03 -3.17
N PHE A 44 -23.84 -5.23 -2.47
CA PHE A 44 -23.18 -5.67 -1.24
C PHE A 44 -24.20 -5.93 -0.13
N GLN A 45 -25.19 -5.06 0.05
CA GLN A 45 -26.29 -5.27 1.02
C GLN A 45 -27.11 -6.53 0.72
N ARG A 46 -27.30 -6.88 -0.55
CA ARG A 46 -28.05 -8.06 -0.95
C ARG A 46 -27.33 -9.33 -0.53
N ILE A 47 -26.02 -9.40 -0.76
CA ILE A 47 -25.18 -10.54 -0.38
C ILE A 47 -25.18 -10.72 1.14
N THR A 48 -24.98 -9.65 1.90
CA THR A 48 -24.97 -9.73 3.38
C THR A 48 -26.33 -10.14 3.96
N ARG A 49 -27.44 -9.69 3.36
CA ARG A 49 -28.79 -10.11 3.76
C ARG A 49 -29.08 -11.58 3.47
N LEU A 50 -28.59 -12.13 2.34
CA LEU A 50 -28.78 -13.54 2.00
C LEU A 50 -28.20 -14.44 3.09
N ARG A 51 -27.01 -14.11 3.61
CA ARG A 51 -26.41 -14.83 4.73
C ARG A 51 -27.33 -14.87 5.95
N ILE A 52 -27.85 -13.71 6.38
CA ILE A 52 -28.74 -13.61 7.55
C ILE A 52 -30.02 -14.43 7.36
N ILE A 53 -30.61 -14.38 6.16
CA ILE A 53 -31.80 -15.16 5.84
C ILE A 53 -31.52 -16.65 5.94
N LEU A 54 -30.42 -17.13 5.33
CA LEU A 54 -30.03 -18.54 5.37
C LEU A 54 -29.72 -19.00 6.81
N GLU A 55 -29.02 -18.20 7.60
CA GLU A 55 -28.75 -18.48 9.02
C GLU A 55 -30.05 -18.59 9.83
N ASN A 56 -31.06 -17.76 9.52
CA ASN A 56 -32.36 -17.84 10.20
C ASN A 56 -33.18 -19.06 9.77
N VAL A 57 -33.13 -19.46 8.50
CA VAL A 57 -33.77 -20.71 8.04
C VAL A 57 -33.08 -21.92 8.69
N LEU A 58 -31.76 -21.93 8.79
CA LEU A 58 -31.01 -23.00 9.44
C LEU A 58 -31.41 -23.18 10.92
N LYS A 59 -31.61 -22.08 11.66
CA LYS A 59 -32.08 -22.13 13.06
C LYS A 59 -33.47 -22.78 13.23
N LEU A 60 -34.30 -22.73 12.19
CA LEU A 60 -35.64 -23.32 12.18
C LEU A 60 -35.67 -24.72 11.56
N THR A 61 -34.53 -25.21 11.06
CA THR A 61 -34.41 -26.51 10.40
C THR A 61 -34.00 -27.58 11.42
N PRO A 62 -34.58 -28.79 11.38
CA PRO A 62 -34.18 -29.88 12.27
C PRO A 62 -32.66 -30.14 12.20
N PRO A 63 -31.97 -30.28 13.35
CA PRO A 63 -30.54 -30.55 13.36
C PRO A 63 -30.22 -31.88 12.67
N ASP A 64 -29.04 -31.94 12.06
CA ASP A 64 -28.49 -33.13 11.37
C ASP A 64 -29.34 -33.72 10.23
N SER A 65 -30.32 -32.95 9.75
CA SER A 65 -31.08 -33.26 8.54
C SER A 65 -30.28 -32.91 7.27
N GLU A 66 -30.57 -33.58 6.15
CA GLU A 66 -29.96 -33.27 4.85
C GLU A 66 -30.14 -31.78 4.47
N PRO A 67 -31.33 -31.15 4.64
CA PRO A 67 -31.49 -29.71 4.41
C PRO A 67 -30.60 -28.84 5.31
N ALA A 68 -30.34 -29.25 6.55
CA ALA A 68 -29.45 -28.51 7.45
C ALA A 68 -27.99 -28.58 6.99
N ILE A 69 -27.55 -29.70 6.42
CA ILE A 69 -26.21 -29.83 5.81
C ILE A 69 -26.10 -28.90 4.60
N THR A 70 -27.04 -28.99 3.67
CA THR A 70 -27.11 -28.15 2.47
C THR A 70 -27.17 -26.65 2.80
N LEU A 71 -27.91 -26.25 3.85
CA LEU A 71 -27.94 -24.87 4.33
C LEU A 71 -26.59 -24.40 4.89
N LYS A 72 -25.86 -25.25 5.64
CA LYS A 72 -24.52 -24.91 6.15
C LYS A 72 -23.54 -24.67 5.00
N GLU A 73 -23.57 -25.51 3.97
CA GLU A 73 -22.74 -25.34 2.77
C GLU A 73 -23.07 -24.05 2.03
N ALA A 74 -24.36 -23.73 1.85
CA ALA A 74 -24.80 -22.49 1.22
C ALA A 74 -24.34 -21.25 2.03
N ILE A 75 -24.43 -21.28 3.36
CA ILE A 75 -23.94 -20.21 4.23
C ILE A 75 -22.43 -20.03 4.08
N ALA A 76 -21.67 -21.13 4.04
CA ALA A 76 -20.22 -21.10 3.84
C ALA A 76 -19.85 -20.48 2.48
N ALA A 77 -20.55 -20.84 1.41
CA ALA A 77 -20.33 -20.27 0.08
C ALA A 77 -20.64 -18.76 0.06
N VAL A 78 -21.76 -18.32 0.64
CA VAL A 78 -22.07 -16.88 0.75
C VAL A 78 -21.02 -16.14 1.60
N HIS A 79 -20.54 -16.75 2.68
CA HIS A 79 -19.48 -16.18 3.50
C HIS A 79 -18.17 -15.99 2.73
N GLN A 80 -17.80 -16.96 1.87
CA GLN A 80 -16.64 -16.83 0.99
C GLN A 80 -16.78 -15.64 0.04
N ILE A 81 -17.94 -15.46 -0.58
CA ILE A 81 -18.21 -14.32 -1.47
C ILE A 81 -18.05 -12.98 -0.74
N VAL A 82 -18.57 -12.87 0.49
CA VAL A 82 -18.40 -11.66 1.32
C VAL A 82 -16.91 -11.39 1.59
N THR A 83 -16.17 -12.43 1.95
CA THR A 83 -14.72 -12.33 2.22
C THR A 83 -13.92 -11.91 0.98
N GLU A 84 -14.28 -12.43 -0.19
CA GLU A 84 -13.67 -12.04 -1.47
C GLU A 84 -14.00 -10.58 -1.84
N CYS A 85 -15.23 -10.14 -1.56
CA CYS A 85 -15.64 -8.74 -1.75
C CYS A 85 -14.82 -7.80 -0.87
N ASP A 86 -14.67 -8.11 0.42
CA ASP A 86 -13.86 -7.32 1.36
C ASP A 86 -12.38 -7.26 0.92
N SER A 87 -11.84 -8.40 0.49
CA SER A 87 -10.50 -8.47 -0.10
C SER A 87 -10.38 -7.63 -1.38
N GLY A 88 -11.44 -7.58 -2.20
CA GLY A 88 -11.54 -6.72 -3.38
C GLY A 88 -11.52 -5.23 -3.02
N VAL A 89 -12.26 -4.82 -1.99
CA VAL A 89 -12.24 -3.44 -1.48
C VAL A 89 -10.82 -3.07 -1.03
N GLN A 90 -10.12 -3.96 -0.33
CA GLN A 90 -8.75 -3.71 0.12
C GLN A 90 -7.77 -3.59 -1.06
N ARG A 91 -7.87 -4.47 -2.07
CA ARG A 91 -7.08 -4.36 -3.31
C ARG A 91 -7.33 -3.05 -4.05
N MET A 92 -8.59 -2.58 -4.07
CA MET A 92 -8.93 -1.33 -4.73
C MET A 92 -8.33 -0.12 -4.00
N LYS A 93 -8.35 -0.10 -2.66
CA LYS A 93 -7.68 0.94 -1.86
C LYS A 93 -6.17 0.98 -2.11
N GLN A 94 -5.53 -0.18 -2.15
CA GLN A 94 -4.10 -0.28 -2.47
C GLN A 94 -3.81 0.24 -3.88
N THR A 95 -4.64 -0.14 -4.86
CA THR A 95 -4.49 0.34 -6.24
C THR A 95 -4.68 1.86 -6.34
N GLU A 96 -5.66 2.42 -5.62
CA GLU A 96 -5.89 3.87 -5.55
C GLU A 96 -4.66 4.62 -4.99
N GLU A 97 -4.05 4.09 -3.94
CA GLU A 97 -2.82 4.65 -3.37
C GLU A 97 -1.67 4.65 -4.38
N LEU A 98 -1.48 3.55 -5.11
CA LEU A 98 -0.47 3.46 -6.17
C LEU A 98 -0.74 4.43 -7.32
N VAL A 99 -2.00 4.57 -7.75
CA VAL A 99 -2.39 5.55 -8.80
C VAL A 99 -2.12 6.98 -8.37
N ARG A 100 -2.35 7.29 -7.09
CA ARG A 100 -2.03 8.62 -6.54
C ARG A 100 -0.52 8.86 -6.54
N LEU A 101 0.25 7.87 -6.08
CA LEU A 101 1.71 7.97 -6.01
C LEU A 101 2.34 8.06 -7.41
N ASP A 102 1.86 7.28 -8.37
CA ASP A 102 2.33 7.29 -9.76
C ASP A 102 2.27 8.68 -10.42
N LYS A 103 1.24 9.48 -10.10
CA LYS A 103 1.12 10.87 -10.57
C LYS A 103 2.12 11.84 -9.95
N LEU A 104 2.66 11.50 -8.78
CA LEU A 104 3.57 12.34 -7.99
C LEU A 104 5.03 11.95 -8.20
N VAL A 105 5.31 10.73 -8.64
CA VAL A 105 6.65 10.22 -8.89
C VAL A 105 7.13 10.66 -10.28
N ASP A 106 8.36 11.14 -10.34
CA ASP A 106 9.07 11.48 -11.56
C ASP A 106 10.41 10.75 -11.57
N PHE A 107 10.63 9.94 -12.60
CA PHE A 107 11.86 9.16 -12.75
C PHE A 107 13.02 9.99 -13.32
N GLY A 108 12.78 11.15 -13.94
CA GLY A 108 13.84 11.98 -14.52
C GLY A 108 14.78 11.17 -15.42
N SER A 109 16.07 11.14 -15.07
CA SER A 109 17.11 10.37 -15.78
C SER A 109 17.22 8.90 -15.35
N VAL A 110 16.53 8.49 -14.29
CA VAL A 110 16.48 7.11 -13.81
C VAL A 110 15.54 6.31 -14.72
N LYS A 111 15.85 5.04 -14.99
CA LYS A 111 14.99 4.17 -15.80
C LYS A 111 13.59 4.07 -15.17
N SER A 112 12.55 4.45 -15.91
CA SER A 112 11.17 4.35 -15.45
C SER A 112 10.72 2.90 -15.30
N ILE A 113 9.91 2.66 -14.26
CA ILE A 113 9.25 1.38 -13.98
C ILE A 113 7.78 1.63 -13.66
N PRO A 114 6.86 0.73 -14.04
CA PRO A 114 5.44 0.90 -13.73
C PRO A 114 5.23 0.75 -12.23
N LEU A 115 4.68 1.77 -11.55
CA LEU A 115 4.33 1.67 -10.14
C LEU A 115 3.03 0.91 -9.91
N ILE A 116 2.11 0.94 -10.88
CA ILE A 116 0.87 0.17 -10.84
C ILE A 116 1.14 -1.20 -11.47
N SER A 117 1.25 -2.24 -10.64
CA SER A 117 1.46 -3.62 -11.07
C SER A 117 0.55 -4.58 -10.30
N ARG A 118 0.27 -5.76 -10.86
CA ARG A 118 -0.53 -6.78 -10.20
C ARG A 118 0.17 -7.23 -8.91
N GLY A 119 -0.54 -7.16 -7.79
CA GLY A 119 -0.04 -7.62 -6.49
C GLY A 119 0.94 -6.68 -5.79
N ARG A 120 1.34 -5.56 -6.41
CA ARG A 120 2.14 -4.54 -5.73
C ARG A 120 1.31 -3.82 -4.68
N ARG A 121 1.88 -3.60 -3.50
CA ARG A 121 1.31 -2.82 -2.41
C ARG A 121 2.39 -2.02 -1.70
N LEU A 122 2.06 -0.79 -1.29
CA LEU A 122 2.92 0.00 -0.43
C LEU A 122 2.88 -0.60 0.98
N LEU A 123 4.03 -0.94 1.53
CA LEU A 123 4.17 -1.46 2.89
C LEU A 123 4.45 -0.34 3.89
N ARG A 124 5.33 0.60 3.49
CA ARG A 124 5.72 1.75 4.29
C ARG A 124 6.28 2.84 3.37
N ASP A 125 6.06 4.09 3.72
CA ASP A 125 6.76 5.23 3.13
C ASP A 125 7.09 6.27 4.21
N GLY A 126 8.07 7.12 3.93
CA GLY A 126 8.41 8.18 4.88
C GLY A 126 9.72 8.89 4.59
N PRO A 127 9.91 10.07 5.21
CA PRO A 127 11.15 10.82 5.14
C PRO A 127 12.26 10.14 5.96
N LEU A 128 13.48 10.22 5.47
CA LEU A 128 14.71 9.87 6.19
C LEU A 128 15.81 10.84 5.78
N ARG A 129 16.87 10.93 6.58
CA ARG A 129 18.07 11.71 6.23
C ARG A 129 19.19 10.76 5.82
N GLN A 130 19.68 10.89 4.59
CA GLN A 130 20.95 10.26 4.23
C GLN A 130 22.09 11.03 4.91
N VAL A 131 22.91 10.30 5.65
CA VAL A 131 24.11 10.82 6.30
C VAL A 131 25.28 10.67 5.32
N ILE A 132 25.94 11.78 5.00
CA ILE A 132 27.10 11.86 4.13
C ILE A 132 28.31 12.17 5.01
N VAL A 133 29.28 11.25 5.06
CA VAL A 133 30.51 11.45 5.82
C VAL A 133 31.52 12.15 4.92
N GLU A 134 31.80 13.42 5.22
CA GLU A 134 32.69 14.27 4.40
C GLU A 134 34.16 14.14 4.83
N GLY A 135 34.41 13.69 6.05
CA GLY A 135 35.75 13.45 6.58
C GLY A 135 35.73 13.07 8.06
N SER A 136 36.91 12.78 8.61
CA SER A 136 37.11 12.45 10.02
C SER A 136 38.15 13.39 10.65
N THR A 137 37.82 13.96 11.80
CA THR A 137 38.73 14.78 12.63
C THR A 137 39.05 14.06 13.94
N SER A 138 40.03 14.56 14.69
CA SER A 138 40.35 14.06 16.03
C SER A 138 39.18 14.20 17.03
N SER A 139 38.20 15.04 16.74
CA SER A 139 36.99 15.29 17.54
C SER A 139 35.73 14.56 17.03
N GLY A 140 35.81 13.78 15.94
CA GLY A 140 34.69 13.03 15.37
C GLY A 140 34.52 13.19 13.86
N SER A 141 33.48 12.58 13.31
CA SER A 141 33.13 12.62 11.89
C SER A 141 32.46 13.94 11.50
N ILE A 142 32.88 14.54 10.40
CA ILE A 142 32.15 15.66 9.78
C ILE A 142 31.08 15.04 8.89
N VAL A 143 29.82 15.34 9.21
CA VAL A 143 28.67 14.79 8.51
C VAL A 143 27.79 15.90 7.94
N SER A 144 27.34 15.71 6.71
CA SER A 144 26.25 16.47 6.12
C SER A 144 25.03 15.56 5.89
N PHE A 145 23.89 16.18 5.68
CA PHE A 145 22.61 15.48 5.54
C PHE A 145 21.94 15.81 4.23
N LYS A 146 21.33 14.79 3.63
CA LYS A 146 20.47 14.93 2.46
C LYS A 146 19.12 14.32 2.77
N ASP A 147 18.08 15.13 2.75
CA ASP A 147 16.71 14.65 2.93
C ASP A 147 16.33 13.73 1.77
N ILE A 148 15.88 12.52 2.10
CA ILE A 148 15.38 11.55 1.14
C ILE A 148 14.02 11.03 1.60
N TYR A 149 13.34 10.35 0.70
CA TYR A 149 12.04 9.74 0.96
C TYR A 149 12.02 8.33 0.40
N LEU A 150 11.69 7.36 1.25
CA LEU A 150 11.60 5.95 0.87
C LEU A 150 10.15 5.59 0.63
N HIS A 151 9.92 4.81 -0.43
CA HIS A 151 8.68 4.07 -0.63
C HIS A 151 9.05 2.59 -0.71
N LEU A 152 8.65 1.83 0.30
CA LEU A 152 8.85 0.39 0.38
C LEU A 152 7.57 -0.31 -0.04
N PHE A 153 7.64 -0.97 -1.18
CA PHE A 153 6.62 -1.90 -1.66
C PHE A 153 6.99 -3.33 -1.29
N ASN A 154 6.06 -4.26 -1.47
CA ASN A 154 6.32 -5.69 -1.25
C ASN A 154 7.32 -6.32 -2.22
N ASP A 155 7.59 -5.69 -3.35
CA ASP A 155 8.51 -6.19 -4.40
C ASP A 155 9.61 -5.19 -4.80
N LEU A 156 9.58 -3.97 -4.26
CA LEU A 156 10.42 -2.85 -4.70
C LEU A 156 10.71 -1.90 -3.54
N LEU A 157 11.94 -1.38 -3.45
CA LEU A 157 12.28 -0.21 -2.65
C LEU A 157 12.63 0.94 -3.59
N LEU A 158 11.97 2.09 -3.44
CA LEU A 158 12.19 3.31 -4.21
C LEU A 158 12.73 4.42 -3.31
N LEU A 159 13.83 5.04 -3.72
CA LEU A 159 14.44 6.18 -3.04
C LEU A 159 14.21 7.44 -3.90
N SER A 160 13.80 8.53 -3.25
CA SER A 160 13.43 9.76 -3.94
C SER A 160 13.75 11.01 -3.14
N LEU A 161 13.75 12.16 -3.79
CA LEU A 161 13.70 13.48 -3.17
C LEU A 161 12.28 14.02 -3.22
N LYS A 162 11.76 14.48 -2.08
CA LYS A 162 10.44 15.11 -2.01
C LYS A 162 10.59 16.62 -2.18
N GLN A 163 10.06 17.16 -3.28
CA GLN A 163 10.10 18.61 -3.58
C GLN A 163 8.73 19.06 -4.08
N ALA A 164 8.18 20.12 -3.47
CA ALA A 164 6.88 20.69 -3.83
C ALA A 164 5.74 19.64 -3.99
N GLY A 165 5.75 18.60 -3.15
CA GLY A 165 4.75 17.52 -3.18
C GLY A 165 4.96 16.44 -4.26
N ARG A 166 6.03 16.52 -5.06
CA ARG A 166 6.45 15.50 -6.03
C ARG A 166 7.67 14.75 -5.53
N PHE A 167 7.89 13.55 -6.08
CA PHE A 167 9.00 12.67 -5.72
C PHE A 167 9.91 12.44 -6.93
N SER A 168 11.11 13.01 -6.91
CA SER A 168 12.13 12.78 -7.94
C SER A 168 12.94 11.54 -7.57
N VAL A 169 12.88 10.50 -8.39
CA VAL A 169 13.55 9.23 -8.11
C VAL A 169 15.07 9.39 -8.18
N LEU A 170 15.74 8.88 -7.15
CA LEU A 170 17.20 8.80 -7.07
C LEU A 170 17.70 7.40 -7.44
N ASP A 171 17.03 6.39 -6.89
CA ASP A 171 17.44 4.99 -7.07
C ASP A 171 16.28 4.05 -6.70
N TYR A 172 16.39 2.78 -7.10
CA TYR A 172 15.50 1.72 -6.65
C TYR A 172 16.18 0.35 -6.71
N SER A 173 15.63 -0.60 -5.97
CA SER A 173 16.09 -1.99 -5.95
C SER A 173 14.92 -2.95 -5.72
N ALA A 174 15.04 -4.18 -6.21
CA ALA A 174 14.04 -5.22 -5.97
C ALA A 174 14.05 -5.64 -4.50
N PHE A 175 12.87 -5.64 -3.87
CA PHE A 175 12.69 -6.04 -2.48
C PHE A 175 11.95 -7.39 -2.44
N PRO A 176 12.26 -8.30 -1.49
CA PRO A 176 13.35 -8.23 -0.50
C PRO A 176 14.71 -8.65 -1.06
N ALA A 177 14.75 -9.30 -2.22
CA ALA A 177 15.93 -10.03 -2.71
C ALA A 177 17.24 -9.23 -2.84
N ARG A 178 17.17 -7.89 -2.95
CA ARG A 178 18.34 -7.04 -3.18
C ARG A 178 18.47 -5.88 -2.20
N VAL A 179 17.73 -5.95 -1.09
CA VAL A 179 17.72 -4.92 -0.05
C VAL A 179 18.11 -5.57 1.27
N GLY A 180 19.12 -5.02 1.93
CA GLY A 180 19.56 -5.45 3.25
C GLY A 180 19.70 -4.27 4.20
N VAL A 181 19.57 -4.55 5.49
CA VAL A 181 19.76 -3.56 6.55
C VAL A 181 20.83 -4.03 7.52
N GLY A 182 21.70 -3.12 7.94
CA GLY A 182 22.71 -3.34 8.95
C GLY A 182 22.57 -2.36 10.11
N GLN A 183 22.81 -2.85 11.33
CA GLN A 183 22.94 -1.98 12.49
C GLN A 183 24.31 -1.30 12.50
N LEU A 184 24.35 -0.06 12.98
CA LEU A 184 25.57 0.72 13.15
C LEU A 184 25.74 1.05 14.63
N LYS A 185 26.97 1.00 15.13
CA LYS A 185 27.32 1.61 16.42
C LYS A 185 27.52 3.12 16.20
N ALA A 186 26.41 3.82 15.97
CA ALA A 186 26.41 5.21 15.50
C ALA A 186 27.23 6.15 16.40
N GLU A 187 27.12 6.00 17.72
CA GLU A 187 27.84 6.79 18.73
C GLU A 187 29.37 6.68 18.58
N ILE A 188 29.88 5.46 18.34
CA ILE A 188 31.33 5.22 18.15
C ILE A 188 31.82 5.88 16.87
N LEU A 189 30.95 6.00 15.87
CA LEU A 189 31.27 6.57 14.56
C LEU A 189 31.01 8.09 14.50
N GLY A 190 30.54 8.71 15.59
CA GLY A 190 30.15 10.12 15.60
C GLY A 190 28.95 10.42 14.69
N LEU A 191 28.08 9.43 14.45
CA LEU A 191 26.88 9.54 13.63
C LEU A 191 25.64 9.74 14.53
N PRO A 192 24.53 10.27 14.00
CA PRO A 192 23.28 10.34 14.76
C PRO A 192 22.87 8.97 15.31
N THR A 193 22.46 8.90 16.57
CA THR A 193 22.09 7.64 17.25
C THR A 193 21.07 6.83 16.46
N GLU A 194 20.13 7.51 15.81
CA GLU A 194 19.08 6.90 14.99
C GLU A 194 19.51 6.54 13.57
N SER A 195 20.79 6.26 13.38
CA SER A 195 21.34 5.81 12.10
C SER A 195 21.27 4.28 11.93
N PHE A 196 21.05 3.86 10.68
CA PHE A 196 21.17 2.48 10.23
C PHE A 196 21.73 2.43 8.81
N LEU A 197 22.26 1.28 8.42
CA LEU A 197 22.83 1.07 7.11
C LEU A 197 21.82 0.40 6.19
N LEU A 198 21.48 1.04 5.08
CA LEU A 198 20.73 0.45 3.98
C LEU A 198 21.72 -0.04 2.91
N ARG A 199 21.59 -1.29 2.46
CA ARG A 199 22.40 -1.88 1.39
C ARG A 199 21.51 -2.32 0.24
N LEU A 200 21.86 -1.89 -0.96
CA LEU A 200 21.30 -2.37 -2.21
C LEU A 200 22.35 -3.24 -2.88
N SER A 201 22.11 -4.54 -3.02
CA SER A 201 23.10 -5.43 -3.68
C SER A 201 23.18 -5.17 -5.18
N ARG A 202 22.05 -4.80 -5.80
CA ARG A 202 21.99 -4.24 -7.15
C ARG A 202 20.88 -3.20 -7.23
N ASN A 203 21.27 -1.97 -7.51
CA ASN A 203 20.39 -0.84 -7.70
C ASN A 203 19.86 -0.75 -9.15
N HIS A 204 19.27 0.37 -9.55
CA HIS A 204 18.68 0.52 -10.89
C HIS A 204 19.72 0.43 -12.05
N THR A 205 20.99 0.79 -11.79
CA THR A 205 22.09 0.65 -12.76
C THR A 205 22.77 -0.72 -12.68
N GLY A 206 22.33 -1.60 -11.77
CA GLY A 206 22.94 -2.89 -11.51
C GLY A 206 24.17 -2.84 -10.59
N ALA A 207 24.51 -1.68 -10.05
CA ALA A 207 25.64 -1.49 -9.16
C ALA A 207 25.24 -1.74 -7.69
N PRO A 208 26.16 -2.22 -6.83
CA PRO A 208 25.93 -2.23 -5.39
C PRO A 208 25.96 -0.80 -4.85
N THR A 209 25.15 -0.50 -3.84
CA THR A 209 25.11 0.81 -3.18
C THR A 209 24.82 0.63 -1.70
N ALA A 210 25.44 1.47 -0.85
CA ALA A 210 25.16 1.49 0.58
C ALA A 210 24.96 2.93 1.05
N LEU A 211 23.97 3.13 1.91
CA LEU A 211 23.55 4.44 2.41
C LEU A 211 23.43 4.37 3.92
N ILE A 212 24.00 5.34 4.62
CA ILE A 212 23.72 5.54 6.05
C ILE A 212 22.48 6.42 6.12
N LEU A 213 21.42 5.92 6.73
CA LEU A 213 20.15 6.62 6.88
C LEU A 213 19.89 6.89 8.36
N ALA A 214 19.45 8.10 8.68
CA ALA A 214 19.02 8.51 10.00
C ALA A 214 17.51 8.77 9.99
N ALA A 215 16.80 8.12 10.92
CA ALA A 215 15.40 8.42 11.21
C ALA A 215 15.28 9.59 12.21
N ASP A 216 14.08 10.15 12.36
CA ASP A 216 13.86 11.24 13.30
C ASP A 216 13.67 10.75 14.75
N THR A 217 13.30 9.50 14.94
CA THR A 217 13.10 8.88 16.26
C THR A 217 13.58 7.43 16.30
N SER A 218 13.90 6.91 17.49
CA SER A 218 14.25 5.49 17.68
C SER A 218 13.13 4.56 17.26
N SER A 219 11.87 4.91 17.56
CA SER A 219 10.73 4.10 17.15
C SER A 219 10.58 4.04 15.62
N ASP A 220 10.78 5.16 14.92
CA ASP A 220 10.73 5.20 13.46
C ASP A 220 11.87 4.38 12.84
N ARG A 221 13.09 4.51 13.38
CA ARG A 221 14.24 3.69 12.98
C ARG A 221 13.95 2.20 13.15
N GLU A 222 13.50 1.78 14.32
CA GLU A 222 13.19 0.37 14.60
C GLU A 222 12.13 -0.16 13.64
N ALA A 223 11.08 0.62 13.39
CA ALA A 223 10.03 0.23 12.47
C ALA A 223 10.53 0.11 11.01
N TRP A 224 11.43 1.00 10.56
CA TRP A 224 12.11 0.85 9.27
C TRP A 224 12.98 -0.40 9.20
N ILE A 225 13.83 -0.63 10.20
CA ILE A 225 14.70 -1.82 10.28
C ILE A 225 13.85 -3.09 10.25
N MET A 226 12.79 -3.15 11.07
CA MET A 226 11.89 -4.29 11.14
C MET A 226 11.21 -4.56 9.80
N THR A 227 10.65 -3.53 9.16
CA THR A 227 9.94 -3.70 7.88
C THR A 227 10.89 -4.15 6.77
N LEU A 228 12.08 -3.55 6.68
CA LEU A 228 13.10 -3.89 5.68
C LEU A 228 13.74 -5.27 5.92
N SER A 229 13.76 -5.76 7.17
CA SER A 229 14.33 -7.09 7.52
C SER A 229 13.28 -8.21 7.50
N SER A 230 11.98 -7.89 7.63
CA SER A 230 10.91 -8.88 7.80
C SER A 230 10.71 -9.85 6.63
N GLN A 231 11.31 -9.58 5.46
CA GLN A 231 11.13 -10.38 4.25
C GLN A 231 12.44 -11.00 3.73
N THR A 232 13.58 -10.73 4.39
CA THR A 232 14.86 -11.39 4.05
C THR A 232 14.98 -12.78 4.68
N ASN A 233 14.18 -13.09 5.71
CA ASN A 233 14.23 -14.36 6.44
C ASN A 233 13.36 -15.49 5.82
N GLY A 234 12.82 -15.30 4.62
CA GLY A 234 11.93 -16.25 3.95
C GLY A 234 12.56 -17.12 2.87
N ILE A 235 13.89 -17.13 2.71
CA ILE A 235 14.56 -17.83 1.59
C ILE A 235 15.37 -19.07 2.03
N ASP A 236 15.62 -19.31 3.31
CA ASP A 236 16.34 -20.51 3.76
C ASP A 236 15.46 -21.43 4.60
N THR A 237 14.63 -22.27 3.95
CA THR A 237 14.22 -23.61 4.42
C THR A 237 13.20 -24.23 3.45
N GLN A 238 13.68 -24.65 2.27
CA GLN A 238 13.10 -25.75 1.50
C GLN A 238 14.10 -26.12 0.40
N ASP A 239 15.13 -26.86 0.80
CA ASP A 239 15.88 -27.80 -0.05
C ASP A 239 16.76 -28.65 0.88
N LEU A 240 16.16 -29.70 1.43
CA LEU A 240 16.74 -30.98 1.83
C LEU A 240 15.60 -32.00 1.97
#